data_AF-Q3IEK2-F1
#
_entry.id   AF-Q3IEK2-F1
#
_cell.length_a   1.000
_cell.length_b   1.000
_cell.length_c   1.000
_cell.angle_alpha   90.00
_cell.angle_beta   90.00
_cell.angle_gamma   90.00
#
_symmetry.space_group_name_H-M   'P 1'
#
loop_
_entity.id
_entity.type
_entity.pdbx_description
1 polymer ?
#
loop_
_entity_poly.entity_id
_entity_poly.type
_entity_poly.pdbx_seq_one_letter_code
_entity_poly.pdbx_strand_id
1 'polypeptide(L)'
;MPKILKAISRYRIEAVYSIIVFSGSAILFLQYQLTQNFAWFIALSLFCTKMIIGIINYEKYCQSDKRAIKIMLRYLLFKFV
;
A
#
# COMPACT_ATOMS: atom_id res chain seq x y z
N MET A 1 -21.22 -4.65 18.77
CA MET A 1 -19.94 -4.79 18.04
C MET A 1 -18.81 -4.25 18.92
N PRO A 2 -17.80 -5.05 19.30
CA PRO A 2 -16.68 -4.59 20.13
C PRO A 2 -15.99 -3.37 19.50
N LYS A 3 -15.56 -2.40 20.33
CA LYS A 3 -14.86 -1.17 19.87
C LYS A 3 -13.69 -1.49 18.92
N ILE A 4 -13.00 -2.61 19.16
CA ILE A 4 -11.89 -3.11 18.36
C ILE A 4 -12.33 -3.47 16.93
N LEU A 5 -13.46 -4.17 16.77
CA LEU A 5 -14.02 -4.52 15.46
C LEU A 5 -14.47 -3.29 14.66
N LYS A 6 -14.91 -2.23 15.36
CA LYS A 6 -15.29 -0.95 14.73
C LYS A 6 -14.06 -0.15 14.29
N ALA A 7 -13.00 -0.14 15.09
CA ALA A 7 -11.70 0.44 14.73
C ALA A 7 -11.07 -0.29 13.55
N ILE A 8 -11.05 -1.63 13.57
CA ILE A 8 -10.61 -2.44 12.43
C ILE A 8 -11.45 -2.08 11.20
N SER A 9 -12.79 -1.97 11.30
CA SER A 9 -13.64 -1.57 10.16
C SER A 9 -13.31 -0.19 9.58
N ARG A 10 -12.86 0.75 10.41
CA ARG A 10 -12.54 2.13 10.01
C ARG A 10 -11.15 2.23 9.39
N TYR A 11 -10.22 1.39 9.85
CA TYR A 11 -8.81 1.40 9.44
C TYR A 11 -8.41 0.18 8.59
N ARG A 12 -9.37 -0.58 8.03
CA ARG A 12 -9.07 -1.82 7.26
C ARG A 12 -8.06 -1.58 6.15
N ILE A 13 -8.21 -0.48 5.43
CA ILE A 13 -7.35 -0.17 4.29
C ILE A 13 -5.94 0.18 4.77
N GLU A 14 -5.81 1.02 5.80
CA GLU A 14 -4.52 1.37 6.40
C GLU A 14 -3.80 0.15 6.98
N ALA A 15 -4.52 -0.76 7.65
CA ALA A 15 -3.98 -2.00 8.16
C ALA A 15 -3.47 -2.92 7.03
N VAL A 16 -4.25 -3.06 5.95
CA VAL A 16 -3.84 -3.84 4.77
C VAL A 16 -2.60 -3.23 4.12
N TYR A 17 -2.56 -1.91 3.92
CA TYR A 17 -1.39 -1.23 3.37
C TYR A 17 -0.17 -1.42 4.26
N SER A 18 -0.31 -1.30 5.57
CA SER A 18 0.80 -1.50 6.52
C SER A 18 1.36 -2.93 6.48
N ILE A 19 0.47 -3.93 6.45
CA ILE A 19 0.87 -5.34 6.31
C ILE A 19 1.59 -5.58 4.98
N ILE A 20 1.08 -5.07 3.87
CA ILE A 20 1.70 -5.24 2.54
C ILE A 20 3.07 -4.55 2.50
N VAL A 21 3.17 -3.31 2.99
CA VAL A 21 4.45 -2.58 3.02
C VAL A 21 5.47 -3.33 3.86
N PHE A 22 5.09 -3.76 5.07
CA PHE A 22 6.01 -4.43 5.98
C PHE A 22 6.46 -5.79 5.44
N SER A 23 5.52 -6.64 5.00
CA SER A 23 5.83 -7.95 4.45
C SER A 23 6.61 -7.87 3.13
N GLY A 24 6.19 -7.01 2.19
CA GLY A 24 6.86 -6.86 0.90
C GLY A 24 8.28 -6.28 1.02
N SER A 25 8.46 -5.28 1.89
CA SER A 25 9.80 -4.72 2.15
C SER A 25 10.71 -5.73 2.85
N ALA A 26 10.20 -6.49 3.82
CA ALA A 26 10.96 -7.53 4.50
C ALA A 26 11.43 -8.63 3.55
N ILE A 27 10.56 -9.10 2.65
CA ILE A 27 10.91 -10.14 1.65
C ILE A 27 11.99 -9.63 0.70
N LEU A 28 11.82 -8.43 0.14
CA LEU A 28 12.79 -7.85 -0.80
C LEU A 28 14.13 -7.55 -0.12
N PHE A 29 14.11 -7.10 1.13
CA PHE A 29 15.31 -6.90 1.92
C PHE A 29 16.04 -8.21 2.22
N LEU A 30 15.30 -9.26 2.60
CA LEU A 30 15.86 -10.61 2.78
C LEU A 30 16.52 -11.13 1.49
N GLN A 31 15.87 -10.94 0.34
CA GLN A 31 16.45 -11.34 -0.95
C GLN A 31 17.71 -10.56 -1.29
N TYR A 32 17.74 -9.25 -1.01
CA TYR A 32 18.96 -8.45 -1.12
C TYR A 32 20.07 -8.98 -0.21
N GLN A 33 19.76 -9.29 1.05
CA GLN A 33 20.75 -9.78 2.01
C GLN A 33 21.28 -11.17 1.65
N LEU A 34 20.42 -12.07 1.16
CA LEU A 34 20.79 -13.45 0.79
C LEU A 34 21.58 -13.54 -0.51
N THR A 35 21.23 -12.72 -1.50
CA THR A 35 21.85 -12.82 -2.84
C THR A 35 22.92 -11.76 -3.10
N GLN A 36 22.99 -10.73 -2.24
CA GLN A 36 23.79 -9.50 -2.44
C GLN A 36 23.56 -8.83 -3.80
N ASN A 37 22.45 -9.14 -4.48
CA ASN A 37 22.15 -8.61 -5.79
C ASN A 37 21.48 -7.24 -5.65
N PHE A 38 22.15 -6.22 -6.18
CA PHE A 38 21.67 -4.83 -6.15
C PHE A 38 20.30 -4.64 -6.82
N ALA A 39 19.90 -5.54 -7.74
CA ALA A 39 18.57 -5.53 -8.33
C ALA A 39 17.45 -5.61 -7.27
N TRP A 40 17.65 -6.35 -6.18
CA TRP A 40 16.67 -6.42 -5.09
C TRP A 40 16.60 -5.13 -4.28
N PHE A 41 17.70 -4.39 -4.14
CA PHE A 41 17.71 -3.08 -3.52
C PHE A 41 16.95 -2.04 -4.38
N ILE A 42 17.11 -2.11 -5.70
CA ILE A 42 16.32 -1.30 -6.65
C ILE A 42 14.83 -1.68 -6.56
N ALA A 43 14.52 -2.98 -6.54
CA ALA A 43 13.15 -3.47 -6.42
C ALA A 43 12.50 -3.03 -5.09
N LEU A 44 13.22 -3.10 -3.98
CA LEU A 44 12.80 -2.59 -2.68
C LEU A 44 12.48 -1.10 -2.72
N SER A 45 13.37 -0.31 -3.33
CA SER A 45 13.19 1.14 -3.48
C SER A 45 11.93 1.45 -4.29
N LEU A 46 11.77 0.83 -5.46
CA LEU A 46 10.58 1.00 -6.32
C LEU A 46 9.29 0.55 -5.64
N PHE A 47 9.34 -0.57 -4.91
CA PHE A 47 8.21 -1.08 -4.13
C PHE A 47 7.78 -0.07 -3.07
N CYS A 48 8.71 0.43 -2.24
CA CYS A 48 8.43 1.44 -1.23
C CYS A 48 7.87 2.72 -1.84
N THR A 49 8.45 3.23 -2.94
CA THR A 49 7.95 4.43 -3.64
C THR A 49 6.51 4.24 -4.14
N LYS A 50 6.21 3.09 -4.78
CA LYS A 50 4.87 2.76 -5.26
C LYS A 50 3.85 2.72 -4.12
N MET A 51 4.23 2.14 -2.99
CA MET A 51 3.35 2.05 -1.82
C MET A 51 3.09 3.43 -1.20
N ILE A 52 4.10 4.28 -1.07
CA ILE A 52 3.95 5.65 -0.57
C ILE A 52 3.01 6.45 -1.49
N ILE A 53 3.19 6.36 -2.82
CA ILE A 53 2.29 7.01 -3.78
C ILE A 53 0.85 6.49 -3.63
N GLY A 54 0.68 5.19 -3.43
CA GLY A 54 -0.62 4.57 -3.17
C GLY A 54 -1.29 5.11 -1.90
N ILE A 55 -0.53 5.22 -0.80
CA ILE A 55 -1.01 5.76 0.48
C ILE A 55 -1.39 7.23 0.35
N ILE A 56 -0.55 8.06 -0.29
CA ILE A 56 -0.84 9.49 -0.52
C ILE A 56 -2.11 9.67 -1.37
N ASN A 57 -2.28 8.86 -2.42
CA ASN A 57 -3.48 8.91 -3.25
C ASN A 57 -4.72 8.44 -2.49
N TYR A 58 -4.60 7.45 -1.62
CA TYR A 58 -5.67 7.00 -0.74
C TYR A 58 -6.05 8.09 0.29
N GLU A 59 -5.08 8.77 0.88
CA GLU A 59 -5.31 9.85 1.82
C GLU A 59 -6.00 11.05 1.13
N LYS A 60 -5.54 11.43 -0.07
CA LYS A 60 -6.22 12.42 -0.92
C LYS A 60 -7.64 11.98 -1.29
N TYR A 61 -7.89 10.70 -1.52
CA TYR A 61 -9.23 10.16 -1.75
C TYR A 61 -10.14 10.32 -0.52
N CYS A 62 -9.62 10.07 0.68
CA CYS A 62 -10.38 10.24 1.92
C CYS A 62 -10.73 11.71 2.20
N GLN A 63 -9.87 12.66 1.77
CA GLN A 63 -10.06 14.10 1.99
C GLN A 63 -10.91 14.80 0.93
N SER A 64 -11.13 14.18 -0.24
CA SER A 64 -11.81 14.79 -1.39
C SER A 64 -13.28 14.35 -1.55
N ASP A 65 -14.06 15.10 -2.33
CA ASP A 65 -15.46 14.81 -2.64
C ASP A 65 -15.63 13.39 -3.21
N LYS A 66 -16.39 12.58 -2.46
CA LYS A 66 -16.30 11.11 -2.42
C LYS A 66 -16.65 10.43 -3.74
N ARG A 67 -17.27 11.13 -4.70
CA ARG A 67 -17.86 10.52 -5.90
C ARG A 67 -16.88 10.42 -7.06
N ALA A 68 -16.12 11.48 -7.34
CA ALA A 68 -15.22 11.54 -8.49
C ALA A 68 -13.96 10.70 -8.30
N ILE A 69 -13.34 10.77 -7.10
CA ILE A 69 -12.10 10.03 -6.83
C ILE A 69 -12.36 8.53 -6.59
N LYS A 70 -13.57 8.13 -6.17
CA LYS A 70 -13.92 6.69 -6.05
C LYS A 70 -13.90 5.99 -7.41
N ILE A 71 -14.30 6.70 -8.46
CA ILE A 71 -14.24 6.24 -9.85
C ILE A 71 -12.77 6.17 -10.29
N MET A 72 -11.96 7.20 -10.00
CA MET A 72 -10.53 7.22 -10.32
C MET A 72 -9.74 6.11 -9.60
N LEU A 73 -10.03 5.84 -8.33
CA LEU A 73 -9.38 4.79 -7.54
C LEU A 73 -9.77 3.39 -8.05
N ARG A 74 -11.04 3.18 -8.39
CA ARG A 74 -11.46 1.95 -9.10
C ARG A 74 -10.72 1.80 -10.43
N TYR A 75 -10.57 2.88 -11.19
CA TYR A 75 -9.86 2.86 -12.47
C TYR A 75 -8.37 2.54 -12.31
N LEU A 76 -7.72 3.11 -11.29
CA LEU A 76 -6.32 2.83 -10.96
C LEU A 76 -6.11 1.40 -10.46
N LEU A 77 -7.02 0.87 -9.63
CA LEU A 77 -6.94 -0.51 -9.14
C LEU A 77 -7.24 -1.53 -10.24
N PHE A 78 -8.18 -1.25 -11.15
CA PHE A 78 -8.51 -2.14 -12.28
C PHE A 78 -7.48 -2.11 -13.41
N LYS A 79 -6.79 -0.99 -13.64
CA LYS A 79 -5.76 -0.90 -14.69
C LYS A 79 -4.44 -1.59 -14.31
N PHE A 80 -4.33 -2.08 -13.06
CA PHE A 80 -3.18 -2.83 -12.56
C PHE A 80 -3.39 -4.36 -12.55
N VAL A 81 -4.55 -4.85 -13.02
CA VAL A 81 -4.80 -6.25 -13.41
C VAL A 81 -4.66 -6.35 -14.93
#